data_AF-A0AAP0X5T5-F1
#
_entry.id   AF-A0AAP0X5T5-F1
#
_cell.length_a   1.000
_cell.length_b   1.000
_cell.length_c   1.000
_cell.angle_alpha   90.00
_cell.angle_beta   90.00
_cell.angle_gamma   90.00
#
_symmetry.space_group_name_H-M   'P 1'
#
loop_
_entity.id
_entity.type
_entity.pdbx_description
1 polymer ?
#
loop_
_entity_poly.entity_id
_entity_poly.type
_entity_poly.pdbx_seq_one_letter_code
_entity_poly.pdbx_strand_id
1 'polypeptide(L)'
;MAASEENSALFPIFVLTIMALPLVPYTMVKLCRVASKTTKIIHCQCSVCTCSGKYHKSLFKRISNFSTCSNLTLVLLWVIMGVLVYYIKHISQEIQLFEPFSILGLEPGALDSEIKKAYRKLSILYHPDKNPDPG
;
A
#
# COMPACT_ATOMS: atom_id res chain seq x y z
N MET A 1 -20.37 -5.50 -16.52
CA MET A 1 -19.38 -4.42 -16.44
C MET A 1 -18.78 -4.26 -15.05
N ALA A 2 -19.53 -4.48 -13.96
CA ALA A 2 -18.99 -4.44 -12.59
C ALA A 2 -17.80 -5.39 -12.32
N ALA A 3 -17.79 -6.59 -12.94
CA ALA A 3 -16.76 -7.60 -12.67
C ALA A 3 -15.34 -7.25 -13.17
N SER A 4 -15.21 -6.36 -14.15
CA SER A 4 -13.88 -5.93 -14.62
C SER A 4 -13.28 -4.82 -13.74
N GLU A 5 -14.11 -4.04 -13.06
CA GLU A 5 -13.70 -2.92 -12.22
C GLU A 5 -13.27 -3.37 -10.81
N GLU A 6 -13.91 -4.40 -10.26
CA GLU A 6 -13.48 -5.00 -8.99
C GLU A 6 -12.11 -5.67 -9.12
N ASN A 7 -11.86 -6.36 -10.23
CA ASN A 7 -10.58 -7.01 -10.50
C ASN A 7 -9.43 -6.00 -10.70
N SER A 8 -9.73 -4.81 -11.24
CA SER A 8 -8.72 -3.77 -11.42
C SER A 8 -8.31 -3.10 -10.12
N ALA A 9 -9.21 -2.99 -9.13
CA ALA A 9 -8.90 -2.47 -7.79
C ALA A 9 -8.10 -3.46 -6.92
N LEU A 10 -8.30 -4.76 -7.09
CA LEU A 10 -7.61 -5.81 -6.32
C LEU A 10 -6.15 -6.00 -6.75
N PHE A 11 -5.85 -5.80 -8.04
CA PHE A 11 -4.52 -6.03 -8.59
C PHE A 11 -3.41 -5.16 -7.96
N PRO A 12 -3.57 -3.83 -7.78
CA PRO A 12 -2.60 -2.99 -7.07
C PRO A 12 -2.35 -3.42 -5.62
N ILE A 13 -3.39 -3.90 -4.93
CA ILE A 13 -3.28 -4.39 -3.54
C ILE A 13 -2.45 -5.68 -3.50
N PHE A 14 -2.68 -6.59 -4.45
CA PHE A 14 -1.87 -7.80 -4.59
C PHE A 14 -0.39 -7.48 -4.85
N VAL A 15 -0.10 -6.54 -5.76
CA VAL A 15 1.27 -6.09 -6.03
C VAL A 15 1.92 -5.48 -4.78
N LEU A 16 1.17 -4.65 -4.03
CA LEU A 16 1.65 -4.04 -2.78
C LEU A 16 2.07 -5.10 -1.75
N THR A 17 1.27 -6.16 -1.57
CA THR A 17 1.57 -7.21 -0.58
C THR A 17 2.80 -8.04 -0.98
N ILE A 18 2.94 -8.41 -2.26
CA ILE A 18 4.12 -9.12 -2.75
C ILE A 18 5.40 -8.30 -2.57
N MET A 19 5.34 -6.98 -2.75
CA MET A 19 6.51 -6.13 -2.53
C MET A 19 6.80 -5.85 -1.05
N ALA A 20 5.76 -5.71 -0.21
CA ALA A 20 5.91 -5.46 1.22
C ALA A 20 6.56 -6.63 1.96
N LEU A 21 6.13 -7.87 1.64
CA LEU A 21 6.56 -9.10 2.33
C LEU A 21 8.08 -9.27 2.43
N PRO A 22 8.89 -9.07 1.37
CA PRO A 22 10.34 -9.13 1.47
C PRO A 22 10.98 -7.80 1.89
N LEU A 23 10.44 -6.65 1.47
CA LEU A 23 11.07 -5.34 1.67
C LEU A 23 11.07 -4.91 3.14
N VAL A 24 9.97 -5.11 3.85
CA VAL A 24 9.83 -4.72 5.26
C VAL A 24 10.77 -5.51 6.19
N PRO A 25 10.79 -6.85 6.20
CA PRO A 25 11.70 -7.59 7.09
C PRO A 25 13.17 -7.38 6.72
N TYR A 26 13.50 -7.27 5.43
CA TYR A 26 14.88 -7.00 5.00
C TYR A 26 15.37 -5.63 5.50
N THR A 27 14.54 -4.60 5.38
CA THR A 27 14.88 -3.24 5.86
C THR A 27 14.95 -3.18 7.38
N MET A 28 14.06 -3.88 8.11
CA MET A 28 14.13 -4.03 9.57
C MET A 28 15.44 -4.69 10.02
N VAL A 29 15.82 -5.84 9.45
CA VAL A 29 17.06 -6.54 9.82
C VAL A 29 18.29 -5.69 9.48
N LYS A 30 18.29 -5.02 8.33
CA LYS A 30 19.40 -4.12 7.94
C LYS A 30 19.52 -2.93 8.88
N LEU A 31 18.40 -2.32 9.27
CA LEU A 31 18.37 -1.20 10.21
C LEU A 31 18.84 -1.64 11.60
N CYS A 32 18.34 -2.78 12.12
CA CYS A 32 18.80 -3.34 13.39
C CYS A 32 20.30 -3.68 13.39
N ARG A 33 20.82 -4.23 12.29
CA ARG A 33 22.27 -4.50 12.12
C ARG A 33 23.10 -3.23 12.06
N VAL A 34 22.60 -2.16 11.45
CA VAL A 34 23.30 -0.87 11.41
C VAL A 34 23.25 -0.17 12.77
N ALA A 35 22.10 -0.19 13.45
CA ALA A 35 21.93 0.37 14.78
C ALA A 35 22.80 -0.34 15.83
N SER A 36 22.98 -1.66 15.70
CA SER A 36 23.88 -2.45 16.57
C SER A 36 25.37 -2.17 16.33
N LYS A 37 25.76 -1.64 15.15
CA LYS A 37 27.14 -1.22 14.87
C LYS A 37 27.45 0.14 15.52
N THR A 38 27.39 0.18 16.85
CA THR A 38 27.96 1.29 17.63
C THR A 38 29.45 1.37 17.32
N THR A 39 29.88 2.53 16.82
CA THR A 39 31.26 2.79 16.44
C THR A 39 32.11 2.82 17.71
N LYS A 40 33.11 1.94 17.83
CA LYS A 40 34.14 2.07 18.86
C LYS A 40 34.90 3.37 18.60
N ILE A 41 34.55 4.42 19.36
CA ILE A 41 35.30 5.68 19.34
C ILE A 41 36.60 5.41 20.11
N ILE A 42 37.70 5.21 19.39
CA ILE A 42 39.03 5.17 20.00
C ILE A 42 39.36 6.62 20.39
N HIS A 43 39.26 6.93 21.68
CA HIS A 43 39.57 8.24 22.22
C HIS A 43 41.08 8.33 22.51
N CYS A 44 41.86 8.81 21.55
CA CYS A 44 43.30 9.07 21.70
C CYS A 44 43.56 10.58 21.56
N GLN A 45 44.24 11.17 22.54
CA GLN A 45 44.57 12.60 22.61
C GLN A 45 46.07 12.87 22.37
N CYS A 46 46.71 12.19 21.40
CA CYS A 46 48.10 12.52 21.05
C CYS A 46 48.19 13.47 19.84
N SER A 47 49.22 14.32 19.84
CA SER A 47 49.50 15.31 18.77
C SER A 47 49.80 14.66 17.41
N VAL A 48 50.30 13.43 17.41
CA VAL A 48 50.58 12.64 16.18
C VAL A 48 49.28 12.24 15.46
N CYS A 49 48.20 11.98 16.21
CA CYS A 49 46.92 11.55 15.64
C CYS A 49 46.08 12.70 15.07
N THR A 50 46.26 13.93 15.56
CA THR A 50 45.50 15.12 15.11
C THR A 50 46.02 15.69 13.78
N CYS A 51 47.33 15.61 13.50
CA CYS A 51 47.92 16.07 12.23
C CYS A 51 47.75 15.10 11.05
N SER A 52 47.44 13.82 11.29
CA SER A 52 47.13 12.88 10.22
C SER A 52 45.67 13.08 9.81
N GLY A 53 45.40 13.71 8.65
CA GLY A 53 44.06 13.96 8.07
C GLY A 53 43.22 12.72 7.75
N LYS A 54 43.40 11.62 8.50
CA LYS A 54 42.62 10.37 8.45
C LYS A 54 41.25 10.49 9.12
N TYR A 55 41.01 11.53 9.94
CA TYR A 55 39.77 11.64 10.71
C TYR A 55 38.59 12.22 9.89
N HIS A 56 38.84 13.19 9.00
CA HIS A 56 37.75 13.93 8.33
C HIS A 56 37.34 13.41 6.94
N LYS A 57 38.04 12.42 6.37
CA LYS A 57 37.65 11.75 5.09
C LYS A 57 36.65 10.58 5.27
N SER A 58 36.37 10.17 6.51
CA SER A 58 35.57 8.97 6.79
C SER A 58 34.06 9.16 6.60
N LEU A 59 33.52 10.35 6.91
CA LEU A 59 32.08 10.63 6.81
C LEU A 59 31.59 10.63 5.36
N PHE A 60 32.32 11.29 4.46
CA PHE A 60 31.97 11.34 3.03
C PHE A 60 32.15 9.98 2.34
N LYS A 61 33.15 9.19 2.75
CA LYS A 61 33.33 7.80 2.27
C LYS A 61 32.28 6.83 2.84
N ARG A 62 31.74 7.12 4.03
CA ARG A 62 30.61 6.39 4.64
C ARG A 62 29.29 6.71 3.92
N ILE A 63 29.10 7.97 3.51
CA ILE A 63 28.00 8.42 2.64
C ILE A 63 28.14 7.86 1.21
N SER A 64 29.35 7.80 0.64
CA SER A 64 29.55 7.18 -0.68
C SER A 64 29.29 5.67 -0.66
N ASN A 65 29.64 4.98 0.43
CA ASN A 65 29.29 3.57 0.63
C ASN A 65 27.79 3.39 0.94
N PHE A 66 27.13 4.41 1.51
CA PHE A 66 25.67 4.45 1.58
C PHE A 66 25.06 4.60 0.19
N SER A 67 25.74 5.22 -0.77
CA SER A 67 25.35 5.28 -2.18
C SER A 67 25.88 4.09 -3.01
N THR A 68 25.99 2.91 -2.43
CA THR A 68 26.17 1.68 -3.22
C THR A 68 24.82 1.33 -3.87
N CYS A 69 24.80 0.89 -5.14
CA CYS A 69 23.59 0.59 -5.93
C CYS A 69 22.45 -0.10 -5.13
N SER A 70 22.79 -0.99 -4.20
CA SER A 70 21.84 -1.69 -3.30
C SER A 70 21.05 -0.80 -2.31
N ASN A 71 21.59 0.32 -1.86
CA ASN A 71 20.85 1.25 -0.98
C ASN A 71 19.97 2.19 -1.80
N LEU A 72 20.40 2.57 -3.01
CA LEU A 72 19.57 3.34 -3.93
C LEU A 72 18.35 2.53 -4.39
N THR A 73 18.53 1.24 -4.69
CA THR A 73 17.40 0.35 -5.05
C THR A 73 16.40 0.18 -3.91
N LEU A 74 16.86 0.13 -2.65
CA LEU A 74 15.97 0.12 -1.49
C LEU A 74 15.13 1.40 -1.39
N VAL A 75 15.74 2.56 -1.57
CA VAL A 75 15.03 3.85 -1.54
C VAL A 75 14.01 3.90 -2.67
N LEU A 76 14.39 3.49 -3.88
CA LEU A 76 13.49 3.42 -5.03
C LEU A 76 12.29 2.49 -4.75
N LEU A 77 12.51 1.31 -4.17
CA LEU A 77 11.44 0.37 -3.81
C LEU A 77 10.48 0.97 -2.77
N TRP A 78 10.97 1.71 -1.79
CA TRP A 78 10.11 2.41 -0.83
C TRP A 78 9.31 3.55 -1.47
N VAL A 79 9.90 4.28 -2.42
CA VAL A 79 9.18 5.31 -3.19
C VAL A 79 8.06 4.67 -4.02
N ILE A 80 8.35 3.58 -4.74
CA ILE A 80 7.36 2.84 -5.53
C ILE A 80 6.24 2.32 -4.61
N MET A 81 6.58 1.75 -3.45
CA MET A 81 5.61 1.32 -2.45
C MET A 81 4.71 2.47 -1.98
N GLY A 82 5.29 3.64 -1.69
CA GLY A 82 4.52 4.84 -1.30
C GLY A 82 3.58 5.33 -2.39
N VAL A 83 4.02 5.34 -3.65
CA VAL A 83 3.19 5.71 -4.81
C VAL A 83 2.03 4.73 -4.99
N LEU A 84 2.27 3.42 -4.86
CA LEU A 84 1.22 2.40 -4.91
C LEU A 84 0.19 2.58 -3.79
N VAL A 85 0.62 2.88 -2.57
CA VAL A 85 -0.31 3.17 -1.46
C VAL A 85 -1.13 4.42 -1.76
N TYR A 86 -0.51 5.49 -2.26
CA TYR A 86 -1.22 6.71 -2.66
C TYR A 86 -2.27 6.41 -3.75
N TYR A 87 -1.89 5.63 -4.77
CA TYR A 87 -2.78 5.23 -5.85
C TYR A 87 -3.96 4.38 -5.35
N ILE A 88 -3.72 3.40 -4.47
CA ILE A 88 -4.78 2.59 -3.86
C ILE A 88 -5.73 3.48 -3.05
N LYS A 89 -5.19 4.40 -2.22
CA LYS A 89 -6.01 5.33 -1.45
C LYS A 89 -6.89 6.19 -2.34
N HIS A 90 -6.38 6.63 -3.49
CA HIS A 90 -7.14 7.43 -4.44
C HIS A 90 -8.27 6.63 -5.09
N ILE A 91 -8.01 5.38 -5.52
CA ILE A 91 -9.02 4.49 -6.11
C ILE A 91 -10.10 4.11 -5.12
N SER A 92 -9.74 3.75 -3.88
CA SER A 92 -10.71 3.30 -2.88
C SER A 92 -11.76 4.35 -2.55
N GLN A 93 -11.47 5.63 -2.76
CA GLN A 93 -12.43 6.70 -2.54
C GLN A 93 -13.51 6.79 -3.62
N GLU A 94 -13.24 6.31 -4.84
CA GLU A 94 -14.19 6.40 -5.96
C GLU A 94 -15.08 5.16 -6.11
N ILE A 95 -14.74 4.04 -5.46
CA ILE A 95 -15.56 2.83 -5.49
C ILE A 95 -16.80 3.04 -4.61
N GLN A 96 -17.95 3.27 -5.24
CA GLN A 96 -19.26 3.21 -4.58
C GLN A 96 -19.48 1.78 -4.08
N LEU A 97 -19.55 1.59 -2.77
CA LEU A 97 -19.87 0.30 -2.16
C LEU A 97 -21.23 -0.20 -2.68
N PHE A 98 -21.23 -1.33 -3.38
CA PHE A 98 -22.46 -1.96 -3.86
C PHE A 98 -23.20 -2.57 -2.67
N GLU A 99 -24.25 -1.87 -2.21
CA GLU A 99 -25.10 -2.27 -1.09
C GLU A 99 -26.41 -2.89 -1.59
N PRO A 100 -26.49 -4.22 -1.79
CA PRO A 100 -27.65 -4.88 -2.41
C PRO A 100 -28.94 -4.74 -1.60
N PHE A 101 -28.86 -4.76 -0.27
CA PHE A 101 -30.04 -4.57 0.59
C PHE A 101 -30.61 -3.16 0.45
N SER A 102 -29.75 -2.15 0.32
CA SER A 102 -30.17 -0.76 0.09
C SER A 102 -30.92 -0.60 -1.24
N ILE A 103 -30.52 -1.33 -2.30
CA ILE A 103 -31.25 -1.36 -3.58
C ILE A 103 -32.66 -1.94 -3.41
N LEU A 104 -32.81 -2.94 -2.55
CA LEU A 104 -34.13 -3.51 -2.20
C LEU A 104 -34.89 -2.66 -1.16
N GLY A 105 -34.26 -1.64 -0.57
CA GLY A 105 -34.83 -0.84 0.51
C GLY A 105 -34.97 -1.60 1.83
N LEU A 106 -34.09 -2.59 2.07
CA LEU A 106 -34.07 -3.43 3.26
C LEU A 106 -32.84 -3.12 4.12
N GLU A 107 -32.92 -3.40 5.42
CA GLU A 107 -31.75 -3.36 6.30
C GLU A 107 -30.84 -4.58 6.12
N PRO A 108 -29.53 -4.45 6.39
CA PRO A 108 -28.61 -5.58 6.42
C PRO A 108 -29.07 -6.62 7.45
N GLY A 109 -29.30 -7.85 7.01
CA GLY A 109 -29.81 -8.93 7.87
C GLY A 109 -31.33 -9.15 7.81
N ALA A 110 -32.03 -8.51 6.86
CA ALA A 110 -33.42 -8.83 6.56
C ALA A 110 -33.64 -10.32 6.24
N LEU A 111 -34.83 -10.84 6.56
CA LEU A 111 -35.18 -12.25 6.33
C LEU A 111 -35.28 -12.56 4.83
N ASP A 112 -34.95 -13.80 4.43
CA ASP A 112 -35.09 -14.28 3.06
C ASP A 112 -36.50 -14.06 2.47
N SER A 113 -37.53 -14.16 3.32
CA SER A 113 -38.93 -13.90 2.95
C SER A 113 -39.16 -12.43 2.56
N GLU A 114 -38.52 -11.49 3.25
CA GLU A 114 -38.58 -10.05 2.99
C GLU A 114 -37.82 -9.70 1.72
N ILE A 115 -36.63 -10.27 1.53
CA ILE A 115 -35.82 -10.13 0.30
C ILE A 115 -36.63 -10.56 -0.92
N LYS A 116 -37.23 -11.77 -0.87
CA LYS A 116 -38.07 -12.30 -1.96
C LYS A 116 -39.27 -11.40 -2.26
N LYS A 117 -39.90 -10.86 -1.21
CA LYS A 117 -41.06 -9.99 -1.33
C LYS A 117 -40.69 -8.63 -1.94
N ALA A 118 -39.61 -8.01 -1.49
CA ALA A 118 -39.10 -6.74 -2.01
C ALA A 118 -38.65 -6.90 -3.47
N TYR A 119 -37.91 -7.97 -3.78
CA TYR A 119 -37.49 -8.29 -5.14
C TYR A 119 -38.70 -8.43 -6.08
N ARG A 120 -39.70 -9.25 -5.74
CA ARG A 120 -40.89 -9.46 -6.58
C ARG A 120 -41.64 -8.16 -6.87
N LYS A 121 -41.72 -7.24 -5.89
CA LYS A 121 -42.35 -5.92 -6.08
C LYS A 121 -41.57 -5.08 -7.09
N LEU A 122 -40.25 -4.98 -6.93
CA LEU A 122 -39.38 -4.22 -7.84
C LEU A 122 -39.37 -4.84 -9.25
N SER A 123 -39.33 -6.17 -9.35
CA SER A 123 -39.37 -6.86 -10.65
C SER A 123 -40.66 -6.60 -11.42
N ILE A 124 -41.81 -6.44 -10.75
CA ILE A 124 -43.08 -6.10 -11.42
C ILE A 124 -43.07 -4.64 -11.87
N LEU A 125 -42.57 -3.73 -11.02
CA LEU A 125 -42.51 -2.29 -11.30
C LEU A 125 -41.63 -1.99 -12.53
N TYR A 126 -40.45 -2.61 -12.59
CA TYR A 126 -39.48 -2.41 -13.67
C TYR A 126 -39.55 -3.49 -14.76
N HIS A 127 -40.64 -4.27 -14.82
CA HIS A 127 -40.77 -5.29 -15.86
C HIS A 127 -41.04 -4.62 -17.22
N PRO A 128 -40.19 -4.80 -18.25
CA PRO A 128 -40.35 -4.11 -19.53
C PRO A 128 -41.67 -4.46 -20.24
N ASP A 129 -42.19 -5.68 -20.03
CA ASP A 129 -43.47 -6.14 -20.59
C ASP A 129 -44.71 -5.50 -19.94
N LYS A 130 -44.61 -5.06 -18.68
CA LYS A 130 -45.75 -4.51 -17.91
C LYS A 130 -45.70 -2.99 -17.80
N ASN A 131 -44.52 -2.39 -17.92
CA ASN A 131 -44.32 -0.96 -17.95
C ASN A 131 -43.47 -0.59 -19.18
N PRO A 132 -44.06 -0.60 -20.39
CA PRO A 132 -43.41 -0.07 -21.57
C PRO A 132 -43.36 1.45 -21.45
N ASP A 133 -42.39 1.97 -20.70
CA ASP A 133 -42.12 3.40 -20.71
C ASP A 133 -41.71 3.80 -22.15
N PRO A 134 -42.26 4.89 -22.70
CA PRO A 134 -41.80 5.44 -23.98
C PRO A 134 -40.47 6.16 -23.73
N GLY A 135 -39.38 5.40 -23.73
CA GLY A 135 -38.04 5.94 -23.96
C GLY A 135 -37.80 6.14 -25.45
#